data_AF-A0A960YU14-F1
#
_entry.id   AF-A0A960YU14-F1
#
_cell.length_a   1.000
_cell.length_b   1.000
_cell.length_c   1.000
_cell.angle_alpha   90.00
_cell.angle_beta   90.00
_cell.angle_gamma   90.00
#
_symmetry.space_group_name_H-M   'P 1'
#
loop_
_entity.id
_entity.type
_entity.pdbx_description
1 polymer ?
#
loop_
_entity_poly.entity_id
_entity_poly.type
_entity_poly.pdbx_seq_one_letter_code
_entity_poly.pdbx_strand_id
1 'polypeptide(L)'
;MNFIKKFFRFLKSPDEDVHLDDKKLNTIKKPLGFQMELKELKQKLSDFLLTNKINSGLVVSRNQYKLLKTGQFLYKLEGKEKSGREFSIVISTGNFLNLKDGKISGILQVTEGELNKAIQSEYGSLEGFLNKFKNLELGDKSLEAVTGKKNKFSWKEILLWDRFWQEQLFLRLRPSYVAILIVSLDDSFSNLFLNVTSSKQKKIVDDELFYLNQGVNSEESNPYTKNLNLIYYEEAYKELKEKIELLKFKQEKEN
;
A
#
# COMPACT_ATOMS: atom_id res chain seq x y z
N MET A 1 -54.51 54.64 -3.75
CA MET A 1 -55.31 54.26 -4.93
C MET A 1 -54.40 53.51 -5.88
N ASN A 2 -54.88 52.37 -6.36
CA ASN A 2 -54.15 51.34 -7.10
C ASN A 2 -53.54 51.82 -8.43
N PHE A 3 -52.41 51.19 -8.78
CA PHE A 3 -52.08 50.57 -10.07
C PHE A 3 -52.63 51.21 -11.35
N ILE A 4 -51.73 51.52 -12.30
CA ILE A 4 -51.81 51.03 -13.71
C ILE A 4 -50.54 51.45 -14.49
N LYS A 5 -49.97 50.47 -15.22
CA LYS A 5 -48.96 50.52 -16.29
C LYS A 5 -47.51 50.86 -15.86
N LYS A 6 -46.52 49.94 -15.80
CA LYS A 6 -46.23 48.74 -16.60
C LYS A 6 -46.48 48.94 -18.09
N PHE A 7 -45.48 49.42 -18.83
CA PHE A 7 -45.04 48.90 -20.13
C PHE A 7 -43.93 49.81 -20.71
N PHE A 8 -42.71 49.26 -20.78
CA PHE A 8 -41.56 49.62 -21.64
C PHE A 8 -40.89 51.01 -21.54
N ARG A 9 -39.64 50.98 -21.06
CA ARG A 9 -38.44 51.71 -21.54
C ARG A 9 -37.24 51.05 -20.84
N PHE A 10 -36.57 50.04 -21.42
CA PHE A 10 -35.46 50.14 -22.40
C PHE A 10 -34.52 51.35 -22.19
N LEU A 11 -33.26 50.98 -21.86
CA LEU A 11 -31.96 51.64 -22.09
C LEU A 11 -31.33 52.57 -21.04
N LYS A 12 -30.15 52.08 -20.56
CA LYS A 12 -28.89 52.75 -20.11
C LYS A 12 -28.94 53.47 -18.75
N SER A 13 -27.96 53.38 -17.84
CA SER A 13 -26.49 53.11 -17.88
C SER A 13 -26.00 52.88 -16.41
N PRO A 14 -24.71 53.03 -16.04
CA PRO A 14 -23.51 52.21 -16.29
C PRO A 14 -22.82 51.76 -14.96
N ASP A 15 -21.67 51.08 -15.11
CA ASP A 15 -20.57 50.93 -14.13
C ASP A 15 -20.84 50.20 -12.81
N GLU A 16 -20.45 48.92 -12.77
CA GLU A 16 -19.70 48.39 -11.64
C GLU A 16 -18.63 47.42 -12.19
N ASP A 17 -17.41 47.95 -12.30
CA ASP A 17 -16.17 47.19 -12.42
C ASP A 17 -16.04 46.30 -11.18
N VAL A 18 -16.59 45.10 -11.24
CA VAL A 18 -16.14 44.01 -10.37
C VAL A 18 -15.00 43.32 -11.10
N HIS A 19 -13.79 43.84 -10.89
CA HIS A 19 -12.56 43.08 -11.06
C HIS A 19 -12.61 41.86 -10.13
N LEU A 20 -13.26 40.79 -10.60
CA LEU A 20 -13.09 39.46 -10.04
C LEU A 20 -11.68 39.02 -10.41
N ASP A 21 -10.82 38.92 -9.40
CA ASP A 21 -9.50 38.30 -9.52
C ASP A 21 -9.60 36.91 -10.17
N ASP A 22 -9.25 36.84 -11.45
CA ASP A 22 -9.13 35.62 -12.28
C ASP A 22 -8.03 34.64 -11.82
N LYS A 23 -7.61 34.68 -10.54
CA LYS A 23 -6.49 33.89 -9.99
C LYS A 23 -6.87 32.73 -9.08
N LYS A 24 -8.14 32.32 -9.02
CA LYS A 24 -8.56 31.05 -8.41
C LYS A 24 -9.59 30.29 -9.24
N LEU A 25 -9.40 30.23 -10.56
CA LEU A 25 -9.96 29.12 -11.32
C LEU A 25 -9.20 27.85 -10.90
N ASN A 26 -9.86 26.98 -10.13
CA ASN A 26 -9.41 25.61 -9.90
C ASN A 26 -9.11 24.97 -11.25
N THR A 27 -7.84 24.93 -11.62
CA THR A 27 -7.39 24.32 -12.86
C THR A 27 -7.63 22.83 -12.70
N ILE A 28 -8.59 22.28 -13.44
CA ILE A 28 -8.80 20.83 -13.50
C ILE A 28 -7.48 20.24 -14.00
N LYS A 29 -6.72 19.59 -13.10
CA LYS A 29 -5.48 18.92 -13.47
C LYS A 29 -5.79 17.83 -14.49
N LYS A 30 -5.04 17.80 -15.58
CA LYS A 30 -5.12 16.75 -16.59
C LYS A 30 -4.06 15.68 -16.29
N PRO A 31 -4.29 14.41 -16.66
CA PRO A 31 -3.27 13.37 -16.57
C PRO A 31 -2.02 13.77 -17.34
N LEU A 32 -0.85 13.57 -16.73
CA LEU A 32 0.47 13.80 -17.31
C LEU A 32 0.95 12.60 -18.15
N GLY A 33 0.21 11.49 -18.09
CA GLY A 33 0.49 10.24 -18.76
C GLY A 33 1.34 9.28 -17.92
N PHE A 34 1.17 7.99 -18.22
CA PHE A 34 1.64 6.86 -17.40
C PHE A 34 3.03 7.01 -16.79
N GLN A 35 4.05 7.37 -17.58
CA GLN A 35 5.43 7.45 -17.10
C GLN A 35 5.64 8.59 -16.08
N MET A 36 5.02 9.74 -16.33
CA MET A 36 5.13 10.90 -15.42
C MET A 36 4.35 10.64 -14.14
N GLU A 37 3.12 10.12 -14.26
CA GLU A 37 2.30 9.76 -13.11
C GLU A 37 3.01 8.71 -12.22
N LEU A 38 3.57 7.67 -12.84
CA LEU A 38 4.33 6.63 -12.14
C LEU A 38 5.57 7.20 -11.43
N LYS A 39 6.31 8.11 -12.08
CA LYS A 39 7.49 8.73 -11.48
C LYS A 39 7.12 9.55 -10.24
N GLU A 40 6.08 10.37 -10.32
CA GLU A 40 5.59 11.14 -9.18
C GLU A 40 5.12 10.24 -8.04
N LEU A 41 4.39 9.17 -8.35
CA LEU A 41 3.94 8.20 -7.35
C LEU A 41 5.08 7.44 -6.69
N LYS A 42 6.11 7.04 -7.44
CA LYS A 42 7.29 6.37 -6.85
C LYS A 42 8.02 7.30 -5.89
N GLN A 43 8.12 8.60 -6.22
CA GLN A 43 8.67 9.59 -5.31
C GLN A 43 7.79 9.76 -4.07
N LYS A 44 6.48 9.91 -4.25
CA LYS A 44 5.49 10.02 -3.17
C LYS A 44 5.49 8.80 -2.25
N LEU A 45 5.58 7.59 -2.81
CA LEU A 45 5.69 6.34 -2.06
C LEU A 45 6.99 6.29 -1.26
N SER A 46 8.10 6.70 -1.87
CA SER A 46 9.38 6.82 -1.18
C SER A 46 9.24 7.74 0.03
N ASP A 47 8.65 8.92 -0.14
CA ASP A 47 8.51 9.90 0.94
C ASP A 47 7.55 9.43 2.04
N PHE A 48 6.57 8.59 1.71
CA PHE A 48 5.66 7.95 2.66
C PHE A 48 6.32 6.83 3.47
N LEU A 49 7.07 5.92 2.82
CA LEU A 49 7.64 4.71 3.44
C LEU A 49 8.97 4.97 4.19
N LEU A 50 8.95 5.90 5.15
CA LEU A 50 10.13 6.29 5.94
C LEU A 50 10.81 5.09 6.63
N THR A 51 10.02 4.11 7.11
CA THR A 51 10.49 2.91 7.81
C THR A 51 11.19 1.90 6.91
N ASN A 52 10.94 1.93 5.60
CA ASN A 52 11.51 1.00 4.63
C ASN A 52 12.88 1.46 4.10
N LYS A 53 13.20 2.75 4.25
CA LYS A 53 14.47 3.32 3.78
C LYS A 53 15.68 2.93 4.62
N ILE A 54 15.47 2.44 5.83
CA ILE A 54 16.52 2.22 6.81
C ILE A 54 16.46 0.77 7.30
N ASN A 55 17.61 0.12 7.40
CA ASN A 55 17.70 -1.25 7.91
C ASN A 55 17.72 -1.31 9.44
N SER A 56 18.33 -0.31 10.08
CA SER A 56 18.41 -0.14 11.54
C SER A 56 18.80 1.30 11.89
N GLY A 57 18.39 1.79 13.06
CA GLY A 57 18.76 3.12 13.57
C GLY A 57 17.62 4.13 13.53
N LEU A 58 17.93 5.43 13.54
CA LEU A 58 16.94 6.51 13.61
C LEU A 58 16.12 6.59 12.32
N VAL A 59 14.80 6.39 12.45
CA VAL A 59 13.81 6.55 11.36
C VAL A 59 13.34 7.98 11.26
N VAL A 60 12.89 8.54 12.38
CA VAL A 60 12.43 9.92 12.44
C VAL A 60 12.83 10.55 13.76
N SER A 61 13.16 11.84 13.72
CA SER A 61 13.31 12.68 14.90
C SER A 61 12.42 13.90 14.75
N ARG A 62 11.65 14.16 15.80
CA ARG A 62 10.74 15.29 15.97
C ARG A 62 10.97 15.88 17.36
N ASN A 63 10.48 17.09 17.59
CA ASN A 63 10.73 17.81 18.85
C ASN A 63 10.27 17.04 20.11
N GLN A 64 9.25 16.18 19.99
CA GLN A 64 8.64 15.47 21.12
C GLN A 64 8.98 13.97 21.16
N TYR A 65 9.44 13.40 20.05
CA TYR A 65 9.69 11.97 19.96
C TYR A 65 10.70 11.63 18.86
N LYS A 66 11.26 10.43 18.97
CA LYS A 66 12.05 9.78 17.93
C LYS A 66 11.59 8.34 17.76
N LEU A 67 11.61 7.87 16.52
CA LEU A 67 11.36 6.47 16.18
C LEU A 67 12.66 5.84 15.71
N LEU A 68 13.04 4.73 16.33
CA LEU A 68 14.23 3.94 16.00
C LEU A 68 13.77 2.60 15.43
N LYS A 69 14.41 2.10 14.37
CA LYS A 69 14.24 0.74 13.88
C LYS A 69 15.30 -0.13 14.51
N THR A 70 14.88 -1.11 15.31
CA THR A 70 15.77 -1.98 16.10
C THR A 70 15.89 -3.38 15.49
N GLY A 71 14.99 -3.74 14.58
CA GLY A 71 15.02 -5.01 13.84
C GLY A 71 14.04 -4.98 12.66
N GLN A 72 13.88 -6.12 12.01
CA GLN A 72 12.84 -6.27 11.00
C GLN A 72 11.47 -6.26 11.70
N PHE A 73 10.58 -5.38 11.24
CA PHE A 73 9.27 -5.11 11.85
C PHE A 73 9.29 -4.58 13.30
N LEU A 74 10.46 -4.31 13.87
CA LEU A 74 10.62 -3.86 15.24
C LEU A 74 11.13 -2.43 15.33
N TYR A 75 10.42 -1.63 16.12
CA TYR A 75 10.70 -0.24 16.33
C TYR A 75 10.66 0.11 17.81
N LYS A 76 11.39 1.15 18.18
CA LYS A 76 11.37 1.76 19.50
C LYS A 76 10.99 3.22 19.36
N LEU A 77 9.86 3.60 19.94
CA LEU A 77 9.39 4.97 20.02
C LEU A 77 9.78 5.52 21.39
N GLU A 78 10.62 6.56 21.39
CA GLU A 78 11.06 7.24 22.60
C GLU A 78 10.68 8.71 22.54
N GLY A 79 10.23 9.28 23.66
CA GLY A 79 9.85 10.68 23.66
C GLY A 79 9.44 11.19 25.02
N LYS A 80 8.91 12.41 25.01
CA LYS A 80 8.47 13.12 26.21
C LYS A 80 7.12 13.76 25.95
N GLU A 81 6.17 13.49 26.84
CA GLU A 81 4.89 14.16 26.85
C GLU A 81 5.04 15.64 27.21
N LYS A 82 4.04 16.46 26.89
CA LYS A 82 3.99 17.87 27.29
C LYS A 82 4.07 18.06 28.82
N SER A 83 3.59 17.08 29.58
CA SER A 83 3.67 17.02 31.05
C SER A 83 5.10 16.85 31.58
N GLY A 84 6.05 16.49 30.72
CA GLY A 84 7.42 16.15 31.07
C GLY A 84 7.64 14.66 31.36
N ARG A 85 6.59 13.82 31.31
CA ARG A 85 6.74 12.36 31.44
C ARG A 85 7.43 11.77 30.22
N GLU A 86 8.45 10.95 30.43
CA GLU A 86 9.15 10.25 29.36
C GLU A 86 8.48 8.90 29.06
N PHE A 87 8.53 8.48 27.79
CA PHE A 87 8.03 7.18 27.36
C PHE A 87 9.03 6.47 26.44
N SER A 88 8.99 5.14 26.49
CA SER A 88 9.79 4.25 25.64
C SER A 88 8.95 3.01 25.31
N ILE A 89 8.44 2.95 24.08
CA ILE A 89 7.48 1.93 23.62
C ILE A 89 8.14 1.08 22.54
N VAL A 90 8.04 -0.24 22.66
CA VAL A 90 8.39 -1.17 21.58
C VAL A 90 7.16 -1.37 20.69
N ILE A 91 7.34 -1.17 19.39
CA ILE A 91 6.28 -1.33 18.38
C ILE A 91 6.70 -2.47 17.45
N SER A 92 5.81 -3.46 17.29
CA SER A 92 5.95 -4.51 16.29
C SER A 92 4.91 -4.30 15.19
N THR A 93 5.33 -4.26 13.93
CA THR A 93 4.43 -4.17 12.77
C THR A 93 4.21 -5.52 12.08
N GLY A 94 4.68 -6.61 12.70
CA GLY A 94 4.52 -7.96 12.17
C GLY A 94 5.25 -9.00 13.03
N ASN A 95 5.21 -10.25 12.58
CA ASN A 95 5.96 -11.34 13.19
C ASN A 95 7.42 -11.31 12.73
N PHE A 96 8.34 -11.53 13.65
CA PHE A 96 9.76 -11.59 13.35
C PHE A 96 10.43 -12.66 14.19
N LEU A 97 11.19 -13.53 13.53
CA LEU A 97 12.10 -14.51 14.11
C LEU A 97 13.48 -14.34 13.48
N ASN A 98 14.51 -14.51 14.28
CA ASN A 98 15.91 -14.43 13.87
C ASN A 98 16.72 -15.59 14.46
N LEU A 99 17.62 -16.15 13.66
CA LEU A 99 18.60 -17.14 14.11
C LEU A 99 19.91 -16.41 14.44
N LYS A 100 20.32 -16.45 15.70
CA LYS A 100 21.60 -15.91 16.16
C LYS A 100 22.24 -16.88 17.14
N ASP A 101 23.53 -17.17 16.94
CA ASP A 101 24.32 -18.05 17.81
C ASP A 101 23.65 -19.42 18.04
N GLY A 102 23.06 -19.99 16.97
CA GLY A 102 22.34 -21.28 17.03
C GLY A 102 20.96 -21.23 17.70
N LYS A 103 20.51 -20.06 18.16
CA LYS A 103 19.23 -19.87 18.85
C LYS A 103 18.27 -19.03 18.00
N ILE A 104 17.04 -19.52 17.83
CA ILE A 104 15.96 -18.75 17.23
C ILE A 104 15.29 -17.92 18.33
N SER A 105 15.15 -16.62 18.11
CA SER A 105 14.43 -15.71 19.02
C SER A 105 13.69 -14.63 18.23
N GLY A 106 12.63 -14.06 18.82
CA GLY A 106 11.83 -13.06 18.14
C GLY A 106 10.50 -12.73 18.81
N ILE A 107 9.60 -12.12 18.04
CA ILE A 107 8.30 -11.62 18.47
C ILE A 107 7.22 -12.18 17.53
N LEU A 108 6.18 -12.76 18.14
CA LEU A 108 4.98 -13.23 17.45
C LEU A 108 3.76 -12.47 17.97
N GLN A 109 2.93 -11.99 17.06
CA GLN A 109 1.64 -11.37 17.32
C GLN A 109 0.58 -12.47 17.27
N VAL A 110 0.17 -12.94 18.44
CA VAL A 110 -0.82 -14.01 18.60
C VAL A 110 -1.83 -13.61 19.67
N THR A 111 -3.06 -14.10 19.55
CA THR A 111 -4.07 -13.90 20.59
C THR A 111 -3.85 -14.88 21.75
N GLU A 112 -4.30 -14.50 22.95
CA GLU A 112 -4.22 -15.36 24.14
C GLU A 112 -4.85 -16.74 23.90
N GLY A 113 -5.99 -16.79 23.21
CA GLY A 113 -6.68 -18.05 22.90
C GLY A 113 -5.92 -18.95 21.92
N GLU A 114 -5.25 -18.37 20.91
CA GLU A 114 -4.41 -19.13 19.99
C GLU A 114 -3.18 -19.69 20.70
N LEU A 115 -2.53 -18.90 21.54
CA LEU A 115 -1.39 -19.33 22.33
C LEU A 115 -1.77 -20.50 23.25
N ASN A 116 -2.86 -20.37 24.00
CA ASN A 116 -3.33 -21.42 24.90
C ASN A 116 -3.64 -22.74 24.16
N LYS A 117 -4.24 -22.67 22.96
CA LYS A 117 -4.46 -23.86 22.12
C LYS A 117 -3.14 -24.48 21.64
N ALA A 118 -2.18 -23.65 21.26
CA ALA A 118 -0.89 -24.12 20.75
C ALA A 118 -0.08 -24.83 21.84
N ILE A 119 0.00 -24.27 23.06
CA ILE A 119 0.79 -24.84 24.16
C ILE A 119 0.18 -26.11 24.78
N GLN A 120 -1.12 -26.34 24.59
CA GLN A 120 -1.78 -27.59 25.01
C GLN A 120 -1.48 -28.77 24.07
N SER A 121 -0.94 -28.50 22.87
CA SER A 121 -0.56 -29.53 21.91
C SER A 121 0.90 -29.93 22.11
N GLU A 122 1.23 -31.19 21.87
CA GLU A 122 2.63 -31.62 21.73
C GLU A 122 3.19 -31.23 20.36
N TYR A 123 4.47 -30.85 20.33
CA TYR A 123 5.22 -30.53 19.11
C TYR A 123 6.70 -30.89 19.29
N GLY A 124 7.31 -31.51 18.27
CA GLY A 124 8.73 -31.90 18.28
C GLY A 124 9.67 -30.88 17.65
N SER A 125 9.15 -29.79 17.09
CA SER A 125 9.94 -28.76 16.40
C SER A 125 9.27 -27.39 16.49
N LEU A 126 10.05 -26.32 16.28
CA LEU A 126 9.53 -24.96 16.20
C LEU A 126 8.53 -24.81 15.05
N GLU A 127 8.81 -25.39 13.88
CA GLU A 127 7.87 -25.40 12.74
C GLU A 127 6.52 -26.05 13.13
N GLY A 128 6.55 -27.16 13.89
CA GLY A 128 5.35 -27.82 14.39
C GLY A 128 4.53 -26.95 15.34
N PHE A 129 5.19 -26.15 16.19
CA PHE A 129 4.53 -25.17 17.06
C PHE A 129 3.89 -24.03 16.24
N LEU A 130 4.63 -23.45 15.29
CA LEU A 130 4.14 -22.32 14.49
C LEU A 130 2.96 -22.69 13.59
N ASN A 131 2.90 -23.93 13.10
CA ASN A 131 1.78 -24.44 12.30
C ASN A 131 0.45 -24.52 13.07
N LYS A 132 0.43 -24.33 14.40
CA LYS A 132 -0.80 -24.25 15.19
C LYS A 132 -1.54 -22.93 14.99
N PHE A 133 -0.85 -21.90 14.52
CA PHE A 133 -1.43 -20.59 14.27
C PHE A 133 -1.90 -20.51 12.80
N LYS A 134 -3.22 -20.47 12.57
CA LYS A 134 -3.79 -20.53 11.21
C LYS A 134 -3.40 -19.35 10.32
N ASN A 135 -3.23 -18.18 10.90
CA ASN A 135 -3.01 -16.92 10.17
C ASN A 135 -1.64 -16.30 10.51
N LEU A 136 -0.69 -17.09 10.99
CA LEU A 136 0.64 -16.58 11.31
C LEU A 136 1.45 -16.36 10.04
N GLU A 137 1.56 -15.12 9.63
CA GLU A 137 2.40 -14.72 8.51
C GLU A 137 3.82 -14.39 9.01
N LEU A 138 4.81 -15.16 8.56
CA LEU A 138 6.22 -14.89 8.79
C LEU A 138 6.83 -14.21 7.56
N GLY A 139 7.60 -13.15 7.78
CA GLY A 139 8.43 -12.59 6.72
C GLY A 139 9.51 -13.56 6.26
N ASP A 140 10.04 -13.38 5.03
CA ASP A 140 10.96 -14.32 4.38
C ASP A 140 12.17 -14.72 5.23
N LYS A 141 12.81 -13.74 5.89
CA LYS A 141 13.95 -13.98 6.77
C LYS A 141 13.59 -14.83 7.99
N SER A 142 12.38 -14.65 8.51
CA SER A 142 11.88 -15.41 9.67
C SER A 142 11.51 -16.83 9.27
N LEU A 143 10.93 -17.01 8.07
CA LEU A 143 10.70 -18.34 7.53
C LEU A 143 12.01 -19.09 7.25
N GLU A 144 13.00 -18.41 6.68
CA GLU A 144 14.35 -18.96 6.46
C GLU A 144 15.02 -19.33 7.78
N ALA A 145 14.91 -18.49 8.82
CA ALA A 145 15.42 -18.80 10.16
C ALA A 145 14.78 -20.05 10.79
N VAL A 146 13.48 -20.28 10.56
CA VAL A 146 12.75 -21.43 11.12
C VAL A 146 12.99 -22.72 10.33
N THR A 147 12.89 -22.64 9.00
CA THR A 147 12.80 -23.83 8.14
C THR A 147 14.10 -24.13 7.39
N GLY A 148 15.06 -23.20 7.40
CA GLY A 148 16.23 -23.21 6.51
C GLY A 148 15.89 -23.03 5.03
N LYS A 149 14.60 -22.85 4.68
CA LYS A 149 14.12 -22.69 3.31
C LYS A 149 13.76 -21.23 3.09
N LYS A 150 14.24 -20.65 2.00
CA LYS A 150 13.77 -19.34 1.54
C LYS A 150 12.30 -19.45 1.15
N ASN A 151 11.51 -18.45 1.55
CA ASN A 151 10.13 -18.32 1.10
C ASN A 151 10.13 -18.30 -0.44
N LYS A 152 9.43 -19.27 -1.05
CA LYS A 152 9.49 -19.49 -2.49
C LYS A 152 8.55 -18.57 -3.27
N PHE A 153 7.59 -17.93 -2.59
CA PHE A 153 6.64 -17.09 -3.29
C PHE A 153 7.33 -15.82 -3.79
N SER A 154 7.49 -15.74 -5.12
CA SER A 154 7.91 -14.53 -5.80
C SER A 154 6.95 -14.31 -6.94
N TRP A 155 6.29 -13.15 -6.97
CA TRP A 155 5.43 -12.76 -8.11
C TRP A 155 6.19 -12.84 -9.45
N LYS A 156 7.53 -12.78 -9.43
CA LYS A 156 8.37 -12.91 -10.63
C LYS A 156 8.23 -14.25 -11.35
N GLU A 157 7.66 -15.26 -10.70
CA GLU A 157 7.31 -16.52 -11.37
C GLU A 157 6.31 -16.32 -12.52
N ILE A 158 5.47 -15.28 -12.48
CA ILE A 158 4.55 -14.92 -13.57
C ILE A 158 5.31 -14.60 -14.86
N LEU A 159 6.55 -14.12 -14.77
CA LEU A 159 7.38 -13.80 -15.94
C LEU A 159 7.67 -15.04 -16.80
N LEU A 160 7.57 -16.24 -16.22
CA LEU A 160 7.77 -17.51 -16.90
C LEU A 160 6.48 -18.12 -17.46
N TRP A 161 5.32 -17.53 -17.16
CA TRP A 161 4.04 -18.03 -17.65
C TRP A 161 3.84 -17.68 -19.12
N ASP A 162 3.06 -18.50 -19.81
CA ASP A 162 2.58 -18.14 -21.14
C ASP A 162 1.76 -16.85 -21.09
N ARG A 163 1.83 -16.09 -22.18
CA ARG A 163 1.15 -14.80 -22.32
C ARG A 163 -0.33 -14.86 -21.93
N PHE A 164 -1.03 -15.92 -22.33
CA PHE A 164 -2.43 -16.13 -21.97
C PHE A 164 -2.65 -16.03 -20.45
N TRP A 165 -1.84 -16.72 -19.65
CA TRP A 165 -1.98 -16.73 -18.19
C TRP A 165 -1.59 -15.39 -17.55
N GLN A 166 -0.60 -14.70 -18.13
CA GLN A 166 -0.25 -13.34 -17.73
C GLN A 166 -1.43 -12.38 -17.98
N GLU A 167 -2.12 -12.49 -19.11
CA GLU A 167 -3.33 -11.71 -19.42
C GLU A 167 -4.48 -12.05 -18.46
N GLN A 168 -4.68 -13.34 -18.19
CA GLN A 168 -5.69 -13.83 -17.23
C GLN A 168 -5.46 -13.29 -15.81
N LEU A 169 -4.22 -13.06 -15.40
CA LEU A 169 -3.90 -12.44 -14.12
C LEU A 169 -4.41 -11.00 -14.07
N PHE A 170 -4.02 -10.15 -15.02
CA PHE A 170 -4.40 -8.74 -15.03
C PHE A 170 -5.90 -8.51 -15.26
N LEU A 171 -6.60 -9.46 -15.90
CA LEU A 171 -8.06 -9.42 -16.01
C LEU A 171 -8.77 -9.67 -14.66
N ARG A 172 -8.12 -10.34 -13.71
CA ARG A 172 -8.69 -10.69 -12.40
C ARG A 172 -8.29 -9.73 -11.29
N LEU A 173 -7.29 -8.89 -11.51
CA LEU A 173 -6.85 -7.87 -10.56
C LEU A 173 -7.68 -6.61 -10.71
N ARG A 174 -7.99 -5.97 -9.58
CA ARG A 174 -8.63 -4.65 -9.59
C ARG A 174 -7.69 -3.60 -10.19
N PRO A 175 -8.15 -2.72 -11.11
CA PRO A 175 -7.28 -1.72 -11.73
C PRO A 175 -6.55 -0.81 -10.73
N SER A 176 -7.24 -0.40 -9.66
CA SER A 176 -6.64 0.39 -8.59
C SER A 176 -5.50 -0.35 -7.86
N TYR A 177 -5.66 -1.66 -7.65
CA TYR A 177 -4.61 -2.49 -7.07
C TYR A 177 -3.46 -2.72 -8.04
N VAL A 178 -3.74 -2.89 -9.34
CA VAL A 178 -2.69 -2.91 -10.37
C VAL A 178 -1.88 -1.62 -10.35
N ALA A 179 -2.52 -0.46 -10.23
CA ALA A 179 -1.83 0.82 -10.12
C ALA A 179 -0.92 0.87 -8.88
N ILE A 180 -1.43 0.48 -7.70
CA ILE A 180 -0.63 0.40 -6.46
C ILE A 180 0.55 -0.56 -6.62
N LEU A 181 0.33 -1.74 -7.20
CA LEU A 181 1.38 -2.75 -7.44
C LEU A 181 2.44 -2.24 -8.41
N ILE A 182 2.06 -1.54 -9.49
CA ILE A 182 2.99 -0.93 -10.45
C ILE A 182 3.89 0.11 -9.78
N VAL A 183 3.35 0.89 -8.85
CA VAL A 183 4.13 1.87 -8.09
C VAL A 183 5.07 1.19 -7.10
N SER A 184 4.60 0.13 -6.45
CA SER A 184 5.27 -0.45 -5.27
C SER A 184 6.26 -1.57 -5.59
N LEU A 185 6.08 -2.25 -6.72
CA LEU A 185 6.99 -3.28 -7.21
C LEU A 185 8.06 -2.69 -8.14
N ASP A 186 9.05 -3.52 -8.48
CA ASP A 186 10.11 -3.10 -9.40
C ASP A 186 9.61 -2.92 -10.84
N ASP A 187 10.45 -2.30 -11.68
CA ASP A 187 10.10 -1.98 -13.06
C ASP A 187 9.76 -3.20 -13.92
N SER A 188 10.14 -4.41 -13.51
CA SER A 188 9.75 -5.63 -14.24
C SER A 188 8.24 -5.86 -14.17
N PHE A 189 7.56 -5.45 -13.08
CA PHE A 189 6.11 -5.58 -12.96
C PHE A 189 5.37 -4.60 -13.88
N SER A 190 5.83 -3.34 -13.94
CA SER A 190 5.25 -2.34 -14.83
C SER A 190 5.47 -2.71 -16.31
N ASN A 191 6.66 -3.20 -16.65
CA ASN A 191 6.97 -3.70 -18.00
C ASN A 191 6.11 -4.91 -18.37
N LEU A 192 5.91 -5.85 -17.45
CA LEU A 192 5.01 -6.99 -17.66
C LEU A 192 3.59 -6.51 -17.97
N PHE A 193 3.04 -5.61 -17.16
CA PHE A 193 1.72 -5.03 -17.38
C PHE A 193 1.61 -4.35 -18.76
N LEU A 194 2.59 -3.52 -19.11
CA LEU A 194 2.59 -2.79 -20.38
C LEU A 194 2.74 -3.70 -21.61
N ASN A 195 3.41 -4.85 -21.49
CA ASN A 195 3.60 -5.76 -22.62
C ASN A 195 2.41 -6.68 -22.85
N VAL A 196 1.71 -7.05 -21.78
CA VAL A 196 0.70 -8.12 -21.79
C VAL A 196 -0.72 -7.56 -21.94
N THR A 197 -1.00 -6.36 -21.41
CA THR A 197 -2.37 -5.85 -21.35
C THR A 197 -2.83 -5.06 -22.58
N SER A 198 -4.14 -5.01 -22.76
CA SER A 198 -4.79 -4.24 -23.84
C SER A 198 -4.67 -2.73 -23.63
N SER A 199 -4.80 -1.94 -24.72
CA SER A 199 -4.83 -0.47 -24.65
C SER A 199 -5.92 0.07 -23.72
N LYS A 200 -7.06 -0.63 -23.62
CA LYS A 200 -8.14 -0.28 -22.71
C LYS A 200 -7.73 -0.44 -21.24
N GLN A 201 -7.09 -1.55 -20.88
CA GLN A 201 -6.60 -1.77 -19.51
C GLN A 201 -5.50 -0.76 -19.14
N LYS A 202 -4.57 -0.49 -20.07
CA LYS A 202 -3.53 0.53 -19.88
C LYS A 202 -4.13 1.90 -19.56
N LYS A 203 -5.16 2.31 -20.32
CA LYS A 203 -5.84 3.58 -20.08
C LYS A 203 -6.53 3.62 -18.71
N ILE A 204 -7.21 2.55 -18.31
CA ILE A 204 -7.87 2.49 -16.99
C ILE A 204 -6.81 2.63 -15.89
N VAL A 205 -5.70 1.90 -15.98
CA VAL A 205 -4.64 1.98 -14.97
C VAL A 205 -3.93 3.33 -14.98
N ASP A 206 -3.76 3.96 -16.15
CA ASP A 206 -3.25 5.33 -16.26
C ASP A 206 -4.15 6.34 -15.53
N ASP A 207 -5.47 6.23 -15.71
CA ASP A 207 -6.45 7.04 -14.97
C ASP A 207 -6.34 6.79 -13.45
N GLU A 208 -6.18 5.53 -13.03
CA GLU A 208 -5.97 5.19 -11.61
C GLU A 208 -4.68 5.79 -11.04
N LEU A 209 -3.56 5.76 -11.79
CA LEU A 209 -2.31 6.41 -11.37
C LEU A 209 -2.50 7.92 -11.19
N PHE A 210 -3.20 8.57 -12.12
CA PHE A 210 -3.54 9.99 -11.98
C PHE A 210 -4.34 10.25 -10.69
N TYR A 211 -5.37 9.46 -10.39
CA TYR A 211 -6.15 9.62 -9.16
C TYR A 211 -5.34 9.35 -7.89
N LEU A 212 -4.44 8.35 -7.90
CA LEU A 212 -3.51 8.09 -6.79
C LEU A 212 -2.60 9.31 -6.53
N ASN A 213 -2.16 10.01 -7.57
CA ASN A 213 -1.34 11.22 -7.43
C ASN A 213 -2.14 12.36 -6.80
N GLN A 214 -3.40 12.54 -7.20
CA GLN A 214 -4.28 13.55 -6.61
C GLN A 214 -4.74 13.22 -5.19
N GLY A 215 -4.72 11.95 -4.79
CA GLY A 215 -5.06 11.53 -3.43
C GLY A 215 -4.16 12.16 -2.38
N VAL A 216 -4.71 12.56 -1.23
CA VAL A 216 -3.90 12.94 -0.07
C VAL A 216 -3.61 11.68 0.74
N ASN A 217 -2.36 11.50 1.17
CA ASN A 217 -2.02 10.44 2.11
C ASN A 217 -2.48 10.87 3.53
N SER A 218 -3.80 10.96 3.78
CA SER A 218 -4.39 11.37 5.06
C SER A 218 -5.19 10.25 5.73
N GLU A 219 -5.21 10.23 7.07
CA GLU A 219 -5.94 9.26 7.91
C GLU A 219 -7.47 9.39 7.83
N GLU A 220 -7.98 10.52 7.33
CA GLU A 220 -9.42 10.69 7.09
C GLU A 220 -9.81 9.88 5.85
N SER A 221 -10.21 8.63 6.09
CA SER A 221 -11.08 7.87 5.20
C SER A 221 -12.36 8.70 4.98
N ASN A 222 -12.32 9.63 4.03
CA ASN A 222 -13.52 10.26 3.54
C ASN A 222 -14.21 9.22 2.64
N PRO A 223 -15.35 8.62 3.04
CA PRO A 223 -16.05 7.62 2.24
C PRO A 223 -16.54 8.16 0.90
N TYR A 224 -16.50 9.49 0.70
CA TYR A 224 -16.86 10.16 -0.55
C TYR A 224 -15.67 10.44 -1.48
N THR A 225 -14.43 10.20 -1.05
CA THR A 225 -13.27 10.29 -1.95
C THR A 225 -12.94 8.92 -2.51
N LYS A 226 -13.11 8.75 -3.83
CA LYS A 226 -12.74 7.54 -4.59
C LYS A 226 -11.23 7.24 -4.62
N ASN A 227 -10.41 8.02 -3.93
CA ASN A 227 -8.97 7.95 -4.05
C ASN A 227 -8.44 6.88 -3.12
N LEU A 228 -8.12 5.70 -3.66
CA LEU A 228 -7.25 4.77 -2.94
C LEU A 228 -5.94 5.48 -2.59
N ASN A 229 -5.38 5.14 -1.44
CA ASN A 229 -4.11 5.65 -0.93
C ASN A 229 -3.05 4.54 -1.07
N LEU A 230 -1.79 4.92 -1.22
CA LEU A 230 -0.64 4.02 -1.24
C LEU A 230 -0.54 3.14 0.04
N ILE A 231 -1.27 3.49 1.09
CA ILE A 231 -1.42 2.68 2.31
C ILE A 231 -2.00 1.28 2.03
N TYR A 232 -2.80 1.11 0.97
CA TYR A 232 -3.43 -0.19 0.63
C TYR A 232 -2.49 -1.18 -0.09
N TYR A 233 -1.18 -0.98 0.04
CA TYR A 233 -0.19 -1.83 -0.62
C TYR A 233 -0.27 -3.29 -0.15
N GLU A 234 -0.47 -3.52 1.14
CA GLU A 234 -0.50 -4.88 1.69
C GLU A 234 -1.70 -5.67 1.16
N GLU A 235 -2.88 -5.03 1.08
CA GLU A 235 -4.08 -5.63 0.50
C GLU A 235 -3.92 -5.88 -1.01
N ALA A 236 -3.26 -4.98 -1.73
CA ALA A 236 -2.96 -5.17 -3.14
C ALA A 236 -2.01 -6.35 -3.37
N TYR A 237 -0.98 -6.49 -2.54
CA TYR A 237 -0.04 -7.60 -2.60
C TYR A 237 -0.69 -8.93 -2.22
N LYS A 238 -1.58 -8.94 -1.23
CA LYS A 238 -2.36 -10.11 -0.85
C LYS A 238 -3.26 -10.58 -1.98
N GLU A 239 -4.00 -9.67 -2.63
CA GLU A 239 -4.82 -10.01 -3.79
C GLU A 239 -3.97 -10.60 -4.92
N LEU A 240 -2.81 -10.00 -5.21
CA LEU A 240 -1.87 -10.52 -6.21
C LEU A 240 -1.49 -11.97 -5.91
N LYS A 241 -1.11 -12.27 -4.67
CA LYS A 241 -0.75 -13.63 -4.23
C LYS A 241 -1.90 -14.61 -4.41
N GLU A 242 -3.10 -14.26 -3.93
CA GLU A 242 -4.30 -15.09 -4.06
C GLU A 242 -4.64 -15.39 -5.54
N LYS A 243 -4.54 -14.39 -6.43
CA LYS A 243 -4.80 -14.60 -7.87
C LYS A 243 -3.73 -15.47 -8.53
N ILE A 244 -2.47 -15.33 -8.13
CA ILE A 244 -1.39 -16.16 -8.64
C ILE A 244 -1.61 -17.63 -8.27
N GLU A 245 -1.87 -17.90 -6.99
CA GLU A 245 -2.12 -19.27 -6.50
C GLU A 245 -3.33 -19.90 -7.19
N LEU A 246 -4.41 -19.13 -7.36
CA LEU A 246 -5.60 -19.60 -8.09
C LEU A 246 -5.29 -19.96 -9.55
N LEU A 247 -4.48 -19.17 -10.25
CA LEU A 247 -4.15 -19.42 -11.65
C LEU A 247 -3.16 -20.58 -11.82
N LYS A 248 -2.18 -20.73 -10.92
CA LYS A 248 -1.31 -21.92 -10.87
C LYS A 248 -2.12 -23.20 -10.77
N PHE A 249 -3.08 -23.24 -9.85
CA PHE A 249 -3.94 -24.40 -9.69
C PHE A 249 -4.76 -24.72 -10.95
N LYS A 250 -5.10 -23.70 -11.76
CA LYS A 250 -5.77 -23.90 -13.05
C LYS A 250 -4.80 -24.42 -14.12
N GLN A 251 -3.60 -23.85 -14.20
CA GLN A 251 -2.54 -24.33 -15.10
C GLN A 251 -2.24 -25.81 -14.89
N GLU A 252 -2.12 -26.24 -13.64
CA GLU A 252 -1.84 -27.64 -13.27
C GLU A 252 -2.98 -28.60 -13.64
N LYS A 253 -4.21 -28.11 -13.81
CA LYS A 253 -5.37 -28.93 -14.19
C LYS A 253 -5.61 -29.00 -15.70
N GLU A 254 -5.10 -28.02 -16.43
CA GLU A 254 -5.22 -27.93 -17.89
C GLU A 254 -4.04 -28.60 -18.62
N ASN A 255 -2.95 -28.87 -17.90
CA ASN A 255 -1.81 -29.70 -18.33
C ASN A 255 -2.01 -31.18 -17.95
#